data_AF-A0A7Y6UKV7-F1
#
_entry.id   AF-A0A7Y6UKV7-F1
#
_cell.length_a   1.000
_cell.length_b   1.000
_cell.length_c   1.000
_cell.angle_alpha   90.00
_cell.angle_beta   90.00
_cell.angle_gamma   90.00
#
_symmetry.space_group_name_H-M   'P 1'
#
loop_
_entity.id
_entity.type
_entity.pdbx_description
1 polymer ?
#
loop_
_entity_poly.entity_id
_entity_poly.type
_entity_poly.pdbx_seq_one_letter_code
_entity_poly.pdbx_strand_id
1 'polypeptide(L)'
;MTSTVEQALTPQEQHGRDIWLKSTFGGEKFFSLVLPDPPFNLTLGLDLALTTPRAERFTRWGLVNDPDCTDGDASTGFLDRCTDPHSAGVIGVRKIANPLPVGPRVLFGITCASCHAGLAAANPPANPNLPRWENIDLTIGNQHLQVGKLFAAHMTTHDPRYHVFRSWPPGTVDTTVLENDHINNPGMITPIFDVPDRPFFALHRNDVAIEVHRNGQGGEDDVGCELAALRVYFNIGMCARECMIGHLANGPGGTQTPIDLEQCRRACPEYIAAEQQVGDLCAFLGTTRAPVLPPAYIDRSVVARGRHVFATACASCHSNGEPPPEDALSDDELRTATSLGINRCRSLTTNWQPDHIWAAFSSDEHKAFGTGFYRDLPLRGAWATAPFLHNNSIGAYSGDPTIAGRLAAYDDAIDELLSPWKRDLTGSIARTTDSITLSTPTGTVTLPAGFPVALYANLDPANPTQNLCPDLLENTGHYFGVWLSPADKYALKEFLKTR
;
A
#
# COMPACT_ATOMS: atom_id res chain seq x y z
N MET A 1 -23.72 -2.02 -23.46
CA MET A 1 -24.44 -3.11 -22.78
C MET A 1 -24.72 -2.63 -21.37
N THR A 2 -26.01 -2.64 -21.05
CA THR A 2 -26.69 -2.46 -19.76
C THR A 2 -25.81 -2.44 -18.50
N SER A 3 -25.93 -1.34 -17.76
CA SER A 3 -25.87 -1.24 -16.29
C SER A 3 -26.11 -2.59 -15.63
N THR A 4 -25.04 -3.24 -15.19
CA THR A 4 -25.13 -4.34 -14.23
C THR A 4 -25.72 -3.77 -12.96
N VAL A 5 -26.91 -4.25 -12.58
CA VAL A 5 -27.39 -4.14 -11.21
C VAL A 5 -26.28 -4.72 -10.35
N GLU A 6 -25.63 -3.88 -9.55
CA GLU A 6 -24.65 -4.32 -8.56
C GLU A 6 -25.36 -5.37 -7.71
N GLN A 7 -24.94 -6.63 -7.82
CA GLN A 7 -25.56 -7.70 -7.04
C GLN A 7 -25.39 -7.35 -5.57
N ALA A 8 -26.50 -7.36 -4.83
CA ALA A 8 -26.42 -7.13 -3.40
C ALA A 8 -25.52 -8.21 -2.79
N LEU A 9 -24.54 -7.77 -1.99
CA LEU A 9 -23.62 -8.64 -1.28
C LEU A 9 -24.40 -9.70 -0.48
N THR A 10 -23.92 -10.94 -0.48
CA THR A 10 -24.43 -12.01 0.39
C THR A 10 -24.18 -11.65 1.87
N PRO A 11 -24.87 -12.28 2.84
CA PRO A 11 -24.60 -12.02 4.26
C PRO A 11 -23.12 -12.22 4.65
N GLN A 12 -22.45 -13.20 4.03
CA GLN A 12 -21.04 -13.46 4.25
C GLN A 12 -20.18 -12.30 3.73
N GLU A 13 -20.41 -11.86 2.50
CA GLU A 13 -19.69 -10.72 1.90
C GLU A 13 -19.98 -9.40 2.61
N GLN A 14 -21.21 -9.20 3.12
CA GLN A 14 -21.56 -8.04 3.93
C GLN A 14 -20.76 -8.03 5.24
N HIS A 15 -20.63 -9.19 5.90
CA HIS A 15 -19.82 -9.33 7.09
C HIS A 15 -18.33 -9.10 6.78
N GLY A 16 -17.83 -9.62 5.66
CA GLY A 16 -16.48 -9.35 5.14
C GLY A 16 -16.19 -7.86 4.93
N ARG A 17 -17.13 -7.14 4.32
CA ARG A 17 -17.06 -5.68 4.15
C ARG A 17 -17.05 -4.95 5.49
N ASP A 18 -17.84 -5.41 6.46
CA ASP A 18 -17.84 -4.83 7.80
C ASP A 18 -16.50 -5.05 8.51
N ILE A 19 -15.88 -6.23 8.38
CA ILE A 19 -14.53 -6.50 8.89
C ILE A 19 -13.53 -5.52 8.26
N TRP A 20 -13.54 -5.39 6.93
CA TRP A 20 -12.69 -4.47 6.17
C TRP A 20 -12.78 -3.01 6.67
N LEU A 21 -13.99 -2.55 6.97
CA LEU A 21 -14.28 -1.18 7.40
C LEU A 21 -14.05 -0.93 8.90
N LYS A 22 -14.29 -1.93 9.76
CA LYS A 22 -14.53 -1.69 11.19
C LYS A 22 -13.60 -2.48 12.12
N SER A 23 -13.03 -3.60 11.67
CA SER A 23 -12.23 -4.47 12.54
C SER A 23 -10.78 -4.01 12.62
N THR A 24 -10.32 -3.74 13.84
CA THR A 24 -8.92 -3.46 14.17
C THR A 24 -8.20 -4.69 14.74
N PHE A 25 -8.96 -5.70 15.19
CA PHE A 25 -8.49 -6.87 15.94
C PHE A 25 -7.48 -6.49 17.05
N GLY A 26 -7.79 -5.46 17.83
CA GLY A 26 -6.95 -5.00 18.94
C GLY A 26 -5.80 -4.07 18.54
N GLY A 27 -5.62 -3.78 17.24
CA GLY A 27 -4.57 -2.90 16.73
C GLY A 27 -4.59 -1.47 17.30
N GLU A 28 -5.70 -1.02 17.89
CA GLU A 28 -5.75 0.25 18.60
C GLU A 28 -4.78 0.34 19.79
N LYS A 29 -4.50 -0.79 20.44
CA LYS A 29 -3.54 -0.87 21.54
C LYS A 29 -2.13 -0.61 21.02
N PHE A 30 -1.82 -1.08 19.81
CA PHE A 30 -0.52 -0.89 19.19
C PHE A 30 -0.26 0.58 18.90
N PHE A 31 -1.10 1.21 18.08
CA PHE A 31 -0.89 2.59 17.67
C PHE A 31 -0.92 3.59 18.83
N SER A 32 -1.66 3.29 19.90
CA SER A 32 -1.88 4.22 21.00
C SER A 32 -1.00 3.97 22.23
N LEU A 33 -0.55 2.74 22.45
CA LEU A 33 0.16 2.34 23.68
C LEU A 33 1.49 1.62 23.42
N VAL A 34 1.81 1.23 22.19
CA VAL A 34 3.05 0.49 21.88
C VAL A 34 3.96 1.35 21.02
N LEU A 35 3.44 1.80 19.88
CA LEU A 35 4.21 2.50 18.87
C LEU A 35 4.86 3.81 19.37
N PRO A 36 4.20 4.60 20.23
CA PRO A 36 4.82 5.81 20.80
C PRO A 36 6.00 5.53 21.75
N ASP A 37 6.09 4.32 22.30
CA ASP A 37 7.05 3.93 23.33
C ASP A 37 8.19 3.07 22.76
N PRO A 38 9.27 2.80 23.52
CA PRO A 38 10.29 1.83 23.13
C PRO A 38 9.67 0.45 22.82
N PRO A 39 10.16 -0.25 21.78
CA PRO A 39 11.38 0.06 21.03
C PRO A 39 11.19 1.05 19.86
N PHE A 40 9.96 1.35 19.46
CA PHE A 40 9.69 2.12 18.23
C PHE A 40 9.92 3.62 18.39
N ASN A 41 9.49 4.20 19.53
CA ASN A 41 9.58 5.65 19.79
C ASN A 41 9.03 6.48 18.61
N LEU A 42 7.85 6.10 18.12
CA LEU A 42 7.21 6.68 16.94
C LEU A 42 5.78 7.12 17.28
N THR A 43 5.57 8.43 17.43
CA THR A 43 4.22 8.99 17.57
C THR A 43 3.71 9.41 16.19
N LEU A 44 2.64 8.78 15.73
CA LEU A 44 1.99 9.15 14.47
C LEU A 44 1.15 10.42 14.64
N GLY A 45 1.05 11.22 13.57
CA GLY A 45 0.21 12.43 13.52
C GLY A 45 -1.30 12.19 13.47
N LEU A 46 -1.83 11.12 14.07
CA LEU A 46 -3.26 10.83 14.10
C LEU A 46 -4.04 11.89 14.89
N ASP A 47 -3.46 12.40 15.98
CA ASP A 47 -4.01 13.50 16.76
C ASP A 47 -4.19 14.77 15.91
N LEU A 48 -3.21 15.11 15.07
CA LEU A 48 -3.27 16.25 14.17
C LEU A 48 -4.26 16.02 13.01
N ALA A 49 -4.25 14.81 12.44
CA ALA A 49 -5.06 14.49 11.28
C ALA A 49 -6.54 14.37 11.61
N LEU A 50 -6.88 13.73 12.73
CA LEU A 50 -8.27 13.53 13.17
C LEU A 50 -8.91 14.81 13.73
N THR A 51 -8.12 15.74 14.25
CA THR A 51 -8.60 17.07 14.69
C THR A 51 -8.53 18.15 13.62
N THR A 52 -7.98 17.84 12.44
CA THR A 52 -8.07 18.73 11.27
C THR A 52 -9.54 18.86 10.88
N PRO A 53 -10.05 20.09 10.63
CA PRO A 53 -11.43 20.31 10.19
C PRO A 53 -11.79 19.42 9.00
N ARG A 54 -12.99 18.83 9.00
CA ARG A 54 -13.39 17.87 7.96
C ARG A 54 -13.23 18.47 6.57
N ALA A 55 -13.58 19.75 6.41
CA ALA A 55 -13.48 20.50 5.16
C ALA A 55 -12.06 20.65 4.57
N GLU A 56 -11.01 20.30 5.32
CA GLU A 56 -9.61 20.38 4.89
C GLU A 56 -8.86 19.04 4.97
N ARG A 57 -9.47 18.01 5.57
CA ARG A 57 -8.76 16.79 5.98
C ARG A 57 -8.21 16.00 4.81
N PHE A 58 -8.99 15.82 3.74
CA PHE A 58 -8.51 15.19 2.51
C PHE A 58 -7.41 16.03 1.87
N THR A 59 -7.59 17.34 1.74
CA THR A 59 -6.58 18.21 1.13
C THR A 59 -5.25 18.19 1.89
N ARG A 60 -5.28 18.10 3.22
CA ARG A 60 -4.08 18.14 4.06
C ARG A 60 -3.42 16.78 4.25
N TRP A 61 -4.18 15.70 4.28
CA TRP A 61 -3.69 14.37 4.69
C TRP A 61 -4.02 13.24 3.71
N GLY A 62 -4.91 13.48 2.75
CA GLY A 62 -5.45 12.45 1.87
C GLY A 62 -6.43 11.50 2.54
N LEU A 63 -6.83 11.78 3.79
CA LEU A 63 -7.76 10.92 4.53
C LEU A 63 -9.19 11.11 4.00
N VAL A 64 -9.90 9.99 3.78
CA VAL A 64 -11.29 10.00 3.34
C VAL A 64 -12.20 10.13 4.55
N ASN A 65 -12.96 11.23 4.61
CA ASN A 65 -13.92 11.45 5.69
C ASN A 65 -15.04 10.41 5.64
N ASP A 66 -15.39 9.88 6.81
CA ASP A 66 -16.56 9.02 6.99
C ASP A 66 -17.84 9.83 6.74
N PRO A 67 -18.66 9.51 5.72
CA PRO A 67 -19.86 10.27 5.38
C PRO A 67 -20.92 10.32 6.49
N ASP A 68 -20.90 9.37 7.42
CA ASP A 68 -21.90 9.26 8.51
C ASP A 68 -21.55 10.13 9.73
N CYS A 69 -20.55 11.01 9.58
CA CYS A 69 -20.03 11.87 10.62
C CYS A 69 -20.14 13.37 10.27
N THR A 70 -20.12 14.19 11.32
CA THR A 70 -20.12 15.66 11.26
C THR A 70 -18.99 16.23 12.12
N ASP A 71 -18.65 17.51 11.92
CA ASP A 71 -17.52 18.12 12.61
C ASP A 71 -17.63 18.02 14.14
N GLY A 72 -16.47 17.80 14.75
CA GLY A 72 -16.23 17.95 16.17
C GLY A 72 -16.23 19.41 16.63
N ASP A 73 -16.20 19.61 17.94
CA ASP A 73 -15.85 20.91 18.54
C ASP A 73 -15.07 20.69 19.84
N ALA A 74 -14.82 21.76 20.60
CA ALA A 74 -14.09 21.66 21.87
C ALA A 74 -14.70 20.64 22.87
N SER A 75 -16.01 20.40 22.83
CA SER A 75 -16.67 19.42 23.71
C SER A 75 -16.34 17.97 23.35
N THR A 76 -15.95 17.70 22.10
CA THR A 76 -15.50 16.39 21.62
C THR A 76 -13.98 16.29 21.49
N GLY A 77 -13.23 17.29 21.99
CA GLY A 77 -11.80 17.40 21.73
C GLY A 77 -11.49 17.53 20.23
N PHE A 78 -12.40 18.14 19.47
CA PHE A 78 -12.36 18.30 18.01
C PHE A 78 -12.44 17.00 17.20
N LEU A 79 -12.68 15.85 17.84
CA LEU A 79 -13.02 14.62 17.12
C LEU A 79 -14.44 14.69 16.56
N ASP A 80 -14.64 14.12 15.38
CA ASP A 80 -15.93 14.12 14.70
C ASP A 80 -17.03 13.38 15.50
N ARG A 81 -18.26 13.85 15.29
CA ARG A 81 -19.49 13.26 15.80
C ARG A 81 -20.03 12.27 14.77
N CYS A 82 -20.12 11.01 15.15
CA CYS A 82 -20.48 9.93 14.25
C CYS A 82 -21.68 9.15 14.78
N THR A 83 -22.49 8.61 13.87
CA THR A 83 -23.57 7.69 14.23
C THR A 83 -23.01 6.41 14.85
N ASP A 84 -21.91 5.90 14.28
CA ASP A 84 -21.11 4.83 14.87
C ASP A 84 -20.21 5.43 15.98
N PRO A 85 -20.42 5.05 17.27
CA PRO A 85 -19.64 5.59 18.38
C PRO A 85 -18.15 5.25 18.31
N HIS A 86 -17.78 4.22 17.54
CA HIS A 86 -16.41 3.78 17.34
C HIS A 86 -15.75 4.39 16.10
N SER A 87 -16.47 5.15 15.25
CA SER A 87 -15.82 5.87 14.15
C SER A 87 -15.05 7.09 14.65
N ALA A 88 -13.84 7.28 14.12
CA ALA A 88 -13.02 8.47 14.37
C ALA A 88 -13.30 9.62 13.38
N GLY A 89 -14.29 9.48 12.48
CA GLY A 89 -14.61 10.49 11.47
C GLY A 89 -13.91 10.30 10.12
N VAL A 90 -13.07 9.28 10.02
CA VAL A 90 -12.30 8.90 8.83
C VAL A 90 -12.58 7.42 8.57
N ILE A 91 -12.80 7.05 7.30
CA ILE A 91 -13.04 5.67 6.89
C ILE A 91 -11.89 4.78 7.38
N GLY A 92 -12.23 3.67 8.06
CA GLY A 92 -11.27 2.70 8.56
C GLY A 92 -10.41 3.17 9.75
N VAL A 93 -10.67 4.33 10.35
CA VAL A 93 -10.04 4.74 11.61
C VAL A 93 -11.05 4.65 12.75
N ARG A 94 -10.72 3.85 13.76
CA ARG A 94 -11.60 3.49 14.85
C ARG A 94 -11.11 4.09 16.16
N LYS A 95 -12.03 4.50 17.03
CA LYS A 95 -11.76 4.97 18.38
C LYS A 95 -12.38 4.03 19.41
N ILE A 96 -11.58 3.61 20.37
CA ILE A 96 -11.97 2.67 21.42
C ILE A 96 -11.60 3.29 22.77
N ALA A 97 -12.48 3.15 23.77
CA ALA A 97 -12.18 3.62 25.12
C ALA A 97 -11.05 2.78 25.73
N ASN A 98 -10.05 3.44 26.32
CA ASN A 98 -9.00 2.73 27.04
C ASN A 98 -9.57 2.21 28.37
N PRO A 99 -9.58 0.89 28.62
CA PRO A 99 -10.07 0.33 29.88
C PRO A 99 -9.07 0.52 31.04
N LEU A 100 -7.82 0.90 30.76
CA LEU A 100 -6.77 1.04 31.76
C LEU A 100 -6.86 2.39 32.49
N PRO A 101 -6.50 2.44 33.78
CA PRO A 101 -6.54 3.67 34.58
C PRO A 101 -5.44 4.68 34.20
N VAL A 102 -4.44 4.26 33.41
CA VAL A 102 -3.28 5.04 32.99
C VAL A 102 -3.19 5.03 31.46
N GLY A 103 -2.75 6.14 30.88
CA GLY A 103 -2.58 6.32 29.44
C GLY A 103 -3.66 7.21 28.81
N PRO A 104 -3.69 7.30 27.46
CA PRO A 104 -4.71 8.06 26.75
C PRO A 104 -6.10 7.47 27.00
N ARG A 105 -7.12 8.32 27.14
CA ARG A 105 -8.51 7.87 27.39
C ARG A 105 -9.14 7.18 26.18
N VAL A 106 -8.66 7.52 24.98
CA VAL A 106 -9.13 7.01 23.70
C VAL A 106 -7.94 6.40 22.98
N LEU A 107 -8.12 5.18 22.49
CA LEU A 107 -7.18 4.47 21.65
C LEU A 107 -7.67 4.55 20.21
N PHE A 108 -6.75 4.79 19.28
CA PHE A 108 -7.04 4.80 17.85
C PHE A 108 -6.50 3.54 17.19
N GLY A 109 -7.36 2.85 16.46
CA GLY A 109 -7.00 1.69 15.64
C GLY A 109 -7.28 1.95 14.17
N ILE A 110 -6.59 1.19 13.34
CA ILE A 110 -6.62 1.31 11.89
C ILE A 110 -7.15 -0.02 11.34
N THR A 111 -8.01 0.04 10.30
CA THR A 111 -8.49 -1.13 9.55
C THR A 111 -7.92 -1.11 8.12
N CYS A 112 -8.12 -2.17 7.35
CA CYS A 112 -7.68 -2.21 5.94
C CYS A 112 -8.24 -1.04 5.12
N ALA A 113 -9.49 -0.64 5.36
CA ALA A 113 -10.14 0.46 4.66
C ALA A 113 -9.46 1.82 4.86
N SER A 114 -8.71 2.04 5.94
CA SER A 114 -8.01 3.31 6.17
C SER A 114 -6.99 3.67 5.07
N CYS A 115 -6.34 2.64 4.51
CA CYS A 115 -5.38 2.76 3.44
C CYS A 115 -6.06 2.50 2.10
N HIS A 116 -6.92 1.48 2.01
CA HIS A 116 -7.43 1.03 0.72
C HIS A 116 -8.70 1.73 0.24
N ALA A 117 -9.49 2.35 1.13
CA ALA A 117 -10.65 3.12 0.70
C ALA A 117 -10.23 4.50 0.19
N GLY A 118 -10.62 4.79 -1.05
CA GLY A 118 -10.31 6.03 -1.75
C GLY A 118 -11.56 6.67 -2.36
N LEU A 119 -11.37 7.79 -3.06
CA LEU A 119 -12.45 8.43 -3.81
C LEU A 119 -12.71 7.64 -5.11
N ALA A 120 -13.96 7.25 -5.33
CA ALA A 120 -14.37 6.44 -6.47
C ALA A 120 -14.01 7.12 -7.79
N ALA A 121 -13.21 6.44 -8.62
CA ALA A 121 -12.70 7.04 -9.85
C ALA A 121 -13.80 7.30 -10.89
N ALA A 122 -14.79 6.41 -10.98
CA ALA A 122 -15.91 6.55 -11.91
C ALA A 122 -17.01 7.52 -11.42
N ASN A 123 -17.01 7.86 -10.12
CA ASN A 123 -17.98 8.76 -9.51
C ASN A 123 -17.35 9.65 -8.42
N PRO A 124 -16.36 10.49 -8.79
CA PRO A 124 -15.64 11.30 -7.81
C PRO A 124 -16.55 12.38 -7.20
N PRO A 125 -16.33 12.78 -5.95
CA PRO A 125 -17.15 13.81 -5.31
C PRO A 125 -16.85 15.20 -5.90
N ALA A 126 -17.84 16.09 -5.85
CA ALA A 126 -17.62 17.50 -6.21
C ALA A 126 -16.68 18.23 -5.23
N ASN A 127 -16.67 17.82 -3.96
CA ASN A 127 -15.71 18.26 -2.96
C ASN A 127 -15.09 17.02 -2.30
N PRO A 128 -13.79 16.76 -2.48
CA PRO A 128 -13.15 15.57 -1.93
C PRO A 128 -13.06 15.55 -0.40
N ASN A 129 -13.22 16.70 0.26
CA ASN A 129 -13.33 16.76 1.72
C ASN A 129 -14.74 16.42 2.22
N LEU A 130 -15.76 16.37 1.36
CA LEU A 130 -17.15 16.08 1.75
C LEU A 130 -17.74 14.98 0.86
N PRO A 131 -17.14 13.78 0.82
CA PRO A 131 -17.66 12.68 0.01
C PRO A 131 -18.95 12.12 0.62
N ARG A 132 -19.77 11.51 -0.25
CA ARG A 132 -20.84 10.59 0.15
C ARG A 132 -20.38 9.15 -0.06
N TRP A 133 -21.11 8.18 0.48
CA TRP A 133 -20.82 6.75 0.27
C TRP A 133 -20.73 6.37 -1.21
N GLU A 134 -21.58 6.92 -2.07
CA GLU A 134 -21.53 6.72 -3.53
C GLU A 134 -20.25 7.25 -4.21
N ASN A 135 -19.47 8.08 -3.51
CA ASN A 135 -18.19 8.64 -3.98
C ASN A 135 -16.97 7.92 -3.41
N ILE A 136 -17.15 6.81 -2.69
CA ILE A 136 -16.07 6.07 -2.04
C ILE A 136 -15.98 4.68 -2.68
N ASP A 137 -14.77 4.33 -3.10
CA ASP A 137 -14.42 2.97 -3.50
C ASP A 137 -13.59 2.35 -2.37
N LEU A 138 -13.99 1.17 -1.90
CA LEU A 138 -13.40 0.56 -0.71
C LEU A 138 -12.06 -0.13 -0.97
N THR A 139 -11.71 -0.41 -2.23
CA THR A 139 -10.54 -1.21 -2.58
C THR A 139 -9.64 -0.62 -3.66
N ILE A 140 -9.90 0.61 -4.12
CA ILE A 140 -9.07 1.31 -5.10
C ILE A 140 -7.63 1.60 -4.66
N GLY A 141 -7.34 1.54 -3.36
CA GLY A 141 -6.07 2.02 -2.82
C GLY A 141 -6.08 3.54 -2.76
N ASN A 142 -5.98 4.14 -1.57
CA ASN A 142 -6.06 5.59 -1.43
C ASN A 142 -4.77 6.27 -1.93
N GLN A 143 -4.75 6.64 -3.20
CA GLN A 143 -3.61 7.28 -3.86
C GLN A 143 -3.25 8.66 -3.30
N HIS A 144 -4.12 9.25 -2.50
CA HIS A 144 -3.92 10.59 -1.94
C HIS A 144 -3.40 10.53 -0.50
N LEU A 145 -3.47 9.37 0.16
CA LEU A 145 -3.07 9.20 1.55
C LEU A 145 -1.59 9.55 1.75
N GLN A 146 -1.30 10.47 2.65
CA GLN A 146 0.06 10.89 2.95
C GLN A 146 0.61 10.18 4.19
N VAL A 147 0.84 8.86 4.10
CA VAL A 147 1.34 8.05 5.23
C VAL A 147 2.68 8.57 5.73
N GLY A 148 3.61 8.86 4.83
CA GLY A 148 4.91 9.45 5.20
C GLY A 148 4.79 10.77 5.96
N LYS A 149 3.77 11.59 5.63
CA LYS A 149 3.48 12.81 6.40
C LYS A 149 2.95 12.52 7.80
N LEU A 150 2.12 11.50 7.96
CA LEU A 150 1.61 11.06 9.28
C LEU A 150 2.75 10.56 10.17
N PHE A 151 3.69 9.80 9.61
CA PHE A 151 4.85 9.26 10.35
C PHE A 151 5.85 10.36 10.73
N ALA A 152 6.05 11.35 9.87
CA ALA A 152 6.95 12.47 10.11
C ALA A 152 6.37 13.58 11.02
N ALA A 153 5.06 13.52 11.35
CA ALA A 153 4.31 14.68 11.86
C ALA A 153 4.86 15.28 13.16
N HIS A 154 5.40 14.44 14.05
CA HIS A 154 5.95 14.83 15.35
C HIS A 154 7.49 14.85 15.37
N MET A 155 8.12 14.83 14.19
CA MET A 155 9.57 14.84 14.06
C MET A 155 10.07 16.22 13.63
N THR A 156 11.24 16.60 14.13
CA THR A 156 11.94 17.79 13.62
C THR A 156 12.59 17.47 12.28
N THR A 157 12.83 18.48 11.46
CA THR A 157 13.52 18.29 10.18
C THR A 157 15.00 17.89 10.31
N HIS A 158 15.57 17.92 11.51
CA HIS A 158 16.93 17.46 11.78
C HIS A 158 17.00 15.97 12.19
N ASP A 159 15.84 15.32 12.37
CA ASP A 159 15.75 13.88 12.61
C ASP A 159 15.93 13.14 11.27
N PRO A 160 16.88 12.20 11.14
CA PRO A 160 17.07 11.45 9.88
C PRO A 160 15.81 10.72 9.42
N ARG A 161 14.97 10.24 10.35
CA ARG A 161 13.71 9.54 10.06
C ARG A 161 12.69 10.46 9.40
N TYR A 162 12.68 11.76 9.73
CA TYR A 162 11.79 12.73 9.10
C TYR A 162 11.97 12.71 7.57
N HIS A 163 13.21 12.73 7.09
CA HIS A 163 13.47 12.72 5.65
C HIS A 163 13.22 11.37 4.99
N VAL A 164 13.35 10.25 5.72
CA VAL A 164 12.93 8.92 5.22
C VAL A 164 11.43 8.92 4.98
N PHE A 165 10.62 9.27 5.97
CA PHE A 165 9.17 9.30 5.83
C PHE A 165 8.69 10.33 4.81
N ARG A 166 9.34 11.50 4.75
CA ARG A 166 9.02 12.54 3.75
C ARG A 166 9.45 12.18 2.33
N SER A 167 10.25 11.13 2.14
CA SER A 167 10.57 10.62 0.81
C SER A 167 9.44 9.78 0.21
N TRP A 168 8.46 9.35 1.01
CA TRP A 168 7.37 8.49 0.55
C TRP A 168 6.34 9.28 -0.26
N PRO A 169 6.11 8.93 -1.53
CA PRO A 169 5.10 9.60 -2.34
C PRO A 169 3.67 9.43 -1.78
N PRO A 170 2.73 10.33 -2.07
CA PRO A 170 1.31 10.12 -1.77
C PRO A 170 0.82 8.77 -2.30
N GLY A 171 -0.03 8.12 -1.52
CA GLY A 171 -0.57 6.80 -1.87
C GLY A 171 0.41 5.65 -1.71
N THR A 172 1.52 5.86 -1.00
CA THR A 172 2.49 4.81 -0.67
C THR A 172 2.63 4.61 0.84
N VAL A 173 3.03 3.39 1.22
CA VAL A 173 3.32 2.97 2.58
C VAL A 173 4.40 1.91 2.57
N ASP A 174 5.33 2.00 3.51
CA ASP A 174 6.25 0.92 3.85
C ASP A 174 5.67 0.16 5.04
N THR A 175 5.14 -1.03 4.80
CA THR A 175 4.57 -1.88 5.85
C THR A 175 5.63 -2.74 6.55
N THR A 176 6.91 -2.54 6.24
CA THR A 176 8.06 -3.22 6.82
C THR A 176 8.90 -2.32 7.73
N VAL A 177 8.59 -1.02 7.75
CA VAL A 177 9.34 0.00 8.49
C VAL A 177 9.36 -0.24 10.00
N LEU A 178 8.37 -0.96 10.53
CA LEU A 178 8.23 -1.22 11.96
C LEU A 178 9.08 -2.43 12.38
N GLU A 179 9.09 -3.46 11.53
CA GLU A 179 9.85 -4.69 11.66
C GLU A 179 11.35 -4.44 11.36
N ASN A 180 11.60 -3.43 10.55
CA ASN A 180 12.89 -2.81 10.24
C ASN A 180 13.88 -3.79 9.61
N ASP A 181 13.70 -4.05 8.32
CA ASP A 181 14.68 -4.74 7.47
C ASP A 181 15.83 -3.82 7.01
N HIS A 182 15.86 -2.57 7.52
CA HIS A 182 16.82 -1.53 7.18
C HIS A 182 16.80 -1.12 5.70
N ILE A 183 15.66 -1.26 5.02
CA ILE A 183 15.48 -0.82 3.65
C ILE A 183 14.26 0.11 3.58
N ASN A 184 14.50 1.38 3.22
CA ASN A 184 13.43 2.31 2.90
C ASN A 184 12.74 1.88 1.61
N ASN A 185 11.51 1.37 1.70
CA ASN A 185 10.89 0.66 0.58
C ASN A 185 9.41 0.98 0.32
N PRO A 186 8.97 2.25 0.34
CA PRO A 186 7.55 2.58 0.19
C PRO A 186 6.92 1.94 -1.05
N GLY A 187 5.84 1.19 -0.82
CA GLY A 187 5.03 0.59 -1.87
C GLY A 187 3.72 1.34 -2.05
N MET A 188 3.20 1.44 -3.28
CA MET A 188 1.85 1.92 -3.55
C MET A 188 0.85 1.11 -2.73
N ILE A 189 -0.17 1.77 -2.23
CA ILE A 189 -1.31 1.10 -1.62
C ILE A 189 -2.05 0.40 -2.75
N THR A 190 -1.82 -0.90 -2.89
CA THR A 190 -2.25 -1.68 -4.05
C THR A 190 -3.78 -1.68 -4.17
N PRO A 191 -4.34 -1.38 -5.37
CA PRO A 191 -5.75 -1.61 -5.65
C PRO A 191 -6.05 -3.11 -5.59
N ILE A 192 -7.18 -3.48 -4.99
CA ILE A 192 -7.63 -4.88 -4.88
C ILE A 192 -8.92 -5.01 -5.68
N PHE A 193 -8.78 -5.56 -6.88
CA PHE A 193 -9.87 -5.78 -7.82
C PHE A 193 -9.65 -7.10 -8.56
N ASP A 194 -10.74 -7.67 -9.07
CA ASP A 194 -10.73 -8.79 -10.00
C ASP A 194 -9.93 -10.00 -9.48
N VAL A 195 -9.87 -10.17 -8.15
CA VAL A 195 -9.09 -11.24 -7.50
C VAL A 195 -9.42 -12.63 -8.06
N PRO A 196 -10.70 -13.01 -8.26
CA PRO A 196 -11.04 -14.32 -8.83
C PRO A 196 -10.54 -14.53 -10.26
N ASP A 197 -10.25 -13.45 -11.00
CA ASP A 197 -9.81 -13.49 -12.40
C ASP A 197 -8.28 -13.51 -12.52
N ARG A 198 -7.55 -13.57 -11.39
CA ARG A 198 -6.08 -13.63 -11.37
C ARG A 198 -5.58 -15.07 -11.39
N PRO A 199 -4.38 -15.34 -11.95
CA PRO A 199 -3.79 -16.68 -11.95
C PRO A 199 -3.66 -17.31 -10.56
N PHE A 200 -3.77 -18.64 -10.52
CA PHE A 200 -3.42 -19.48 -9.38
C PHE A 200 -2.08 -20.17 -9.62
N PHE A 201 -1.32 -20.36 -8.55
CA PHE A 201 -0.01 -20.98 -8.57
C PHE A 201 0.00 -22.20 -7.65
N ALA A 202 0.55 -23.31 -8.16
CA ALA A 202 0.85 -24.48 -7.36
C ALA A 202 2.16 -24.22 -6.59
N LEU A 203 2.05 -24.02 -5.29
CA LEU A 203 3.15 -23.69 -4.38
C LEU A 203 3.16 -24.66 -3.19
N HIS A 204 4.16 -24.53 -2.31
CA HIS A 204 4.26 -25.28 -1.07
C HIS A 204 4.37 -24.34 0.13
N ARG A 205 3.84 -24.77 1.27
CA ARG A 205 4.05 -24.14 2.56
C ARG A 205 4.36 -25.22 3.59
N ASN A 206 5.59 -25.22 4.10
CA ASN A 206 6.09 -26.28 4.97
C ASN A 206 5.92 -27.67 4.33
N ASP A 207 6.31 -27.80 3.06
CA ASP A 207 6.20 -28.99 2.22
C ASP A 207 4.76 -29.44 1.92
N VAL A 208 3.74 -28.66 2.30
CA VAL A 208 2.33 -28.93 1.98
C VAL A 208 1.94 -28.16 0.72
N ALA A 209 1.49 -28.88 -0.30
CA ALA A 209 1.00 -28.28 -1.53
C ALA A 209 -0.23 -27.38 -1.29
N ILE A 210 -0.21 -26.20 -1.89
CA ILE A 210 -1.28 -25.20 -1.88
C ILE A 210 -1.49 -24.67 -3.31
N GLU A 211 -2.71 -24.22 -3.61
CA GLU A 211 -3.05 -23.58 -4.89
C GLU A 211 -3.66 -22.22 -4.58
N VAL A 212 -2.89 -21.15 -4.81
CA VAL A 212 -3.22 -19.81 -4.34
C VAL A 212 -2.77 -18.73 -5.32
N HIS A 213 -3.35 -17.54 -5.21
CA HIS A 213 -2.81 -16.35 -5.88
C HIS A 213 -1.49 -15.94 -5.25
N ARG A 214 -0.62 -15.31 -6.06
CA ARG A 214 0.50 -14.53 -5.53
C ARG A 214 -0.01 -13.18 -5.01
N ASN A 215 0.21 -12.91 -3.73
CA ASN A 215 -0.03 -11.60 -3.15
C ASN A 215 1.29 -10.81 -3.12
N GLY A 216 1.29 -9.63 -2.49
CA GLY A 216 2.48 -8.78 -2.44
C GLY A 216 2.88 -8.23 -3.82
N GLN A 217 3.89 -7.36 -3.82
CA GLN A 217 4.45 -6.79 -5.06
C GLN A 217 5.70 -7.54 -5.51
N GLY A 218 6.38 -8.26 -4.61
CA GLY A 218 7.50 -9.16 -4.90
C GLY A 218 7.13 -10.65 -4.79
N GLY A 219 5.84 -10.97 -4.71
CA GLY A 219 5.36 -12.33 -4.44
C GLY A 219 5.41 -12.72 -2.97
N GLU A 220 5.53 -11.74 -2.07
CA GLU A 220 5.37 -11.96 -0.64
C GLU A 220 3.90 -12.30 -0.33
N ASP A 221 3.61 -12.99 0.77
CA ASP A 221 2.23 -13.40 1.11
C ASP A 221 1.55 -14.33 0.08
N ASP A 222 2.31 -15.07 -0.73
CA ASP A 222 1.83 -16.07 -1.69
C ASP A 222 1.34 -17.37 -1.02
N VAL A 223 0.50 -17.20 -0.01
CA VAL A 223 -0.06 -18.24 0.87
C VAL A 223 -1.58 -18.21 0.95
N GLY A 224 -2.23 -17.59 -0.03
CA GLY A 224 -3.69 -17.42 -0.08
C GLY A 224 -4.17 -16.16 0.65
N CYS A 225 -5.45 -15.82 0.42
CA CYS A 225 -6.02 -14.56 0.89
C CYS A 225 -6.07 -14.46 2.42
N GLU A 226 -6.46 -15.54 3.11
CA GLU A 226 -6.71 -15.54 4.55
C GLU A 226 -5.43 -15.30 5.34
N LEU A 227 -4.34 -16.01 5.01
CA LEU A 227 -3.04 -15.84 5.67
C LEU A 227 -2.41 -14.49 5.31
N ALA A 228 -2.51 -14.05 4.05
CA ALA A 228 -2.07 -12.72 3.65
C ALA A 228 -2.80 -11.63 4.45
N ALA A 229 -4.12 -11.74 4.62
CA ALA A 229 -4.94 -10.81 5.40
C ALA A 229 -4.55 -10.81 6.89
N LEU A 230 -4.30 -11.98 7.49
CA LEU A 230 -3.83 -12.08 8.87
C LEU A 230 -2.50 -11.35 9.08
N ARG A 231 -1.56 -11.48 8.15
CA ARG A 231 -0.29 -10.74 8.17
C ARG A 231 -0.52 -9.22 8.10
N VAL A 232 -1.48 -8.74 7.30
CA VAL A 232 -1.87 -7.32 7.31
C VAL A 232 -2.33 -6.88 8.69
N TYR A 233 -3.17 -7.67 9.36
CA TYR A 233 -3.63 -7.33 10.70
C TYR A 233 -2.48 -7.25 11.72
N PHE A 234 -1.48 -8.11 11.62
CA PHE A 234 -0.25 -7.98 12.42
C PHE A 234 0.48 -6.66 12.14
N ASN A 235 0.66 -6.27 10.86
CA ASN A 235 1.31 -5.01 10.49
C ASN A 235 0.54 -3.76 10.99
N ILE A 236 -0.79 -3.83 11.14
CA ILE A 236 -1.62 -2.78 11.75
C ILE A 236 -1.88 -3.03 13.24
N GLY A 237 -1.03 -3.83 13.88
CA GLY A 237 -0.87 -3.87 15.33
C GLY A 237 -1.63 -4.95 16.09
N MET A 238 -2.32 -5.87 15.39
CA MET A 238 -2.94 -7.03 16.03
C MET A 238 -1.88 -7.81 16.81
N CYS A 239 -2.15 -8.08 18.08
CA CYS A 239 -1.31 -8.92 18.95
C CYS A 239 0.17 -8.47 19.06
N ALA A 240 0.46 -7.18 18.86
CA ALA A 240 1.84 -6.69 18.78
C ALA A 240 2.65 -7.02 20.05
N ARG A 241 2.08 -6.79 21.24
CA ARG A 241 2.76 -7.07 22.52
C ARG A 241 2.81 -8.56 22.84
N GLU A 242 1.76 -9.28 22.46
CA GLU A 242 1.48 -10.65 22.87
C GLU A 242 2.37 -11.65 22.13
N CYS A 243 2.60 -11.45 20.82
CA CYS A 243 3.35 -12.41 20.02
C CYS A 243 4.16 -11.84 18.83
N MET A 244 4.27 -10.52 18.66
CA MET A 244 5.07 -9.95 17.55
C MET A 244 6.38 -9.30 18.01
N ILE A 245 6.35 -8.38 18.98
CA ILE A 245 7.52 -7.56 19.36
C ILE A 245 8.74 -8.39 19.79
N GLY A 246 8.51 -9.53 20.45
CA GLY A 246 9.59 -10.42 20.87
C GLY A 246 10.39 -11.04 19.71
N HIS A 247 9.87 -10.95 18.49
CA HIS A 247 10.46 -11.51 17.28
C HIS A 247 11.09 -10.44 16.37
N LEU A 248 11.07 -9.16 16.76
CA LEU A 248 11.62 -8.07 15.95
C LEU A 248 13.10 -7.84 16.27
N ALA A 249 13.87 -7.38 15.27
CA ALA A 249 15.28 -7.03 15.44
C ALA A 249 15.49 -5.87 16.43
N ASN A 250 14.56 -4.92 16.48
CA ASN A 250 14.53 -3.83 17.46
C ASN A 250 13.82 -4.23 18.78
N GLY A 251 13.30 -5.45 18.87
CA GLY A 251 12.60 -5.97 20.04
C GLY A 251 13.54 -6.44 21.17
N PRO A 252 12.97 -6.90 22.30
CA PRO A 252 13.74 -7.48 23.40
C PRO A 252 14.60 -8.65 22.91
N GLY A 253 15.92 -8.58 23.11
CA GLY A 253 16.87 -9.61 22.65
C GLY A 253 17.53 -9.33 21.31
N GLY A 254 17.05 -8.35 20.54
CA GLY A 254 17.78 -7.76 19.42
C GLY A 254 17.97 -8.64 18.18
N THR A 255 17.24 -9.75 18.06
CA THR A 255 17.36 -10.70 16.95
C THR A 255 15.99 -10.94 16.33
N GLN A 256 15.88 -10.76 15.02
CA GLN A 256 14.65 -11.11 14.31
C GLN A 256 14.46 -12.63 14.28
N THR A 257 13.24 -13.11 14.46
CA THR A 257 12.88 -14.54 14.32
C THR A 257 11.51 -14.69 13.69
N PRO A 258 11.15 -15.86 13.15
CA PRO A 258 9.79 -16.09 12.64
C PRO A 258 8.73 -15.95 13.72
N ILE A 259 7.59 -15.34 13.38
CA ILE A 259 6.43 -15.33 14.26
C ILE A 259 5.88 -16.74 14.47
N ASP A 260 5.59 -17.10 15.74
CA ASP A 260 4.94 -18.37 16.08
C ASP A 260 3.42 -18.18 16.12
N LEU A 261 2.74 -18.60 15.05
CA LEU A 261 1.26 -18.50 14.96
C LEU A 261 0.55 -19.31 16.05
N GLU A 262 1.14 -20.41 16.52
CA GLU A 262 0.56 -21.21 17.59
C GLU A 262 0.75 -20.54 18.96
N GLN A 263 1.87 -19.84 19.17
CA GLN A 263 1.99 -18.90 20.29
C GLN A 263 0.93 -17.80 20.21
N CYS A 264 0.71 -17.19 19.04
CA CYS A 264 -0.31 -16.17 18.87
C CYS A 264 -1.71 -16.70 19.21
N ARG A 265 -2.09 -17.91 18.78
CA ARG A 265 -3.37 -18.55 19.19
C ARG A 265 -3.50 -18.68 20.69
N ARG A 266 -2.44 -19.09 21.39
CA ARG A 266 -2.48 -19.27 22.85
C ARG A 266 -2.53 -17.95 23.61
N ALA A 267 -1.83 -16.92 23.10
CA ALA A 267 -1.57 -15.68 23.82
C ALA A 267 -2.54 -14.54 23.47
N CYS A 268 -3.18 -14.57 22.30
CA CYS A 268 -3.95 -13.45 21.77
C CYS A 268 -5.36 -13.87 21.29
N PRO A 269 -6.43 -13.59 22.07
CA PRO A 269 -7.81 -13.85 21.65
C PRO A 269 -8.19 -13.15 20.34
N GLU A 270 -7.65 -11.96 20.09
CA GLU A 270 -7.91 -11.19 18.87
C GLU A 270 -7.40 -11.92 17.62
N TYR A 271 -6.30 -12.68 17.71
CA TYR A 271 -5.81 -13.50 16.60
C TYR A 271 -6.79 -14.64 16.27
N ILE A 272 -7.34 -15.33 17.28
CA ILE A 272 -8.37 -16.36 17.07
C ILE A 272 -9.61 -15.75 16.40
N ALA A 273 -10.03 -14.57 16.87
CA ALA A 273 -11.16 -13.87 16.30
C ALA A 273 -10.91 -13.49 14.83
N ALA A 274 -9.70 -13.07 14.48
CA ALA A 274 -9.31 -12.78 13.11
C ALA A 274 -9.30 -14.05 12.25
N GLU A 275 -8.65 -15.14 12.70
CA GLU A 275 -8.60 -16.43 11.99
C GLU A 275 -9.99 -16.96 11.62
N GLN A 276 -10.98 -16.78 12.51
CA GLN A 276 -12.35 -17.23 12.28
C GLN A 276 -13.13 -16.38 11.26
N GLN A 277 -12.67 -15.16 10.97
CA GLN A 277 -13.44 -14.15 10.24
C GLN A 277 -12.81 -13.72 8.91
N VAL A 278 -11.50 -13.93 8.72
CA VAL A 278 -10.81 -13.51 7.49
C VAL A 278 -11.34 -14.19 6.22
N GLY A 279 -11.95 -15.37 6.31
CA GLY A 279 -12.62 -16.01 5.17
C GLY A 279 -13.77 -15.15 4.61
N ASP A 280 -14.53 -14.48 5.47
CA ASP A 280 -15.62 -13.58 5.05
C ASP A 280 -15.06 -12.31 4.39
N LEU A 281 -13.95 -11.79 4.92
CA LEU A 281 -13.22 -10.69 4.28
C LEU A 281 -12.76 -11.08 2.88
N CYS A 282 -12.21 -12.27 2.71
CA CYS A 282 -11.79 -12.79 1.40
C CYS A 282 -12.97 -12.96 0.44
N ALA A 283 -14.13 -13.42 0.93
CA ALA A 283 -15.36 -13.46 0.14
C ALA A 283 -15.75 -12.05 -0.36
N PHE A 284 -15.69 -11.03 0.49
CA PHE A 284 -15.92 -9.64 0.09
C PHE A 284 -14.93 -9.17 -0.98
N LEU A 285 -13.62 -9.40 -0.80
CA LEU A 285 -12.61 -9.00 -1.79
C LEU A 285 -12.83 -9.66 -3.16
N GLY A 286 -13.35 -10.89 -3.18
CA GLY A 286 -13.74 -11.60 -4.40
C GLY A 286 -14.86 -10.90 -5.22
N THR A 287 -15.60 -9.97 -4.61
CA THR A 287 -16.68 -9.23 -5.29
C THR A 287 -16.21 -7.96 -6.00
N THR A 288 -14.99 -7.51 -5.71
CA THR A 288 -14.49 -6.19 -6.11
C THR A 288 -14.02 -6.18 -7.56
N ARG A 289 -14.30 -5.08 -8.29
CA ARG A 289 -14.05 -4.96 -9.73
C ARG A 289 -13.37 -3.64 -10.07
N ALA A 290 -12.48 -3.68 -11.07
CA ALA A 290 -11.77 -2.48 -11.49
C ALA A 290 -12.74 -1.39 -12.02
N PRO A 291 -12.42 -0.10 -11.79
CA PRO A 291 -13.28 1.00 -12.22
C PRO A 291 -13.34 1.11 -13.74
N VAL A 292 -14.56 1.21 -14.28
CA VAL A 292 -14.78 1.36 -15.73
C VAL A 292 -14.79 2.84 -16.11
N LEU A 293 -13.93 3.22 -17.06
CA LEU A 293 -13.94 4.58 -17.61
C LEU A 293 -15.14 4.80 -18.54
N PRO A 294 -15.88 5.93 -18.43
CA PRO A 294 -16.95 6.23 -19.37
C PRO A 294 -16.45 6.34 -20.82
N PRO A 295 -17.16 5.77 -21.81
CA PRO A 295 -16.74 5.76 -23.22
C PRO A 295 -16.44 7.11 -23.85
N ALA A 296 -16.97 8.21 -23.31
CA ALA A 296 -16.77 9.56 -23.81
C ALA A 296 -15.31 10.04 -23.68
N TYR A 297 -14.51 9.39 -22.83
CA TYR A 297 -13.10 9.71 -22.60
C TYR A 297 -12.14 8.83 -23.41
N ILE A 298 -12.66 8.03 -24.34
CA ILE A 298 -11.89 7.04 -25.09
C ILE A 298 -12.01 7.31 -26.59
N ASP A 299 -10.87 7.48 -27.26
CA ASP A 299 -10.80 7.50 -28.70
C ASP A 299 -10.93 6.08 -29.26
N ARG A 300 -12.18 5.67 -29.49
CA ARG A 300 -12.52 4.35 -30.00
C ARG A 300 -11.97 4.05 -31.38
N SER A 301 -11.57 5.06 -32.16
CA SER A 301 -11.07 4.87 -33.52
C SER A 301 -9.73 4.14 -33.55
N VAL A 302 -8.94 4.23 -32.47
CA VAL A 302 -7.60 3.64 -32.36
C VAL A 302 -7.53 2.39 -31.47
N VAL A 303 -8.59 2.07 -30.72
CA VAL A 303 -8.61 0.96 -29.76
C VAL A 303 -8.25 -0.39 -30.39
N ALA A 304 -8.73 -0.67 -31.61
CA ALA A 304 -8.40 -1.93 -32.30
C ALA A 304 -6.90 -2.04 -32.62
N ARG A 305 -6.28 -0.92 -33.03
CA ARG A 305 -4.82 -0.83 -33.21
C ARG A 305 -4.10 -1.00 -31.87
N GLY A 306 -4.59 -0.35 -30.82
CA GLY A 306 -4.01 -0.45 -29.48
C GLY A 306 -4.01 -1.87 -28.93
N ARG A 307 -5.09 -2.62 -29.16
CA ARG A 307 -5.17 -4.05 -28.82
C ARG A 307 -4.10 -4.87 -29.54
N HIS A 308 -3.87 -4.60 -30.82
CA HIS A 308 -2.82 -5.28 -31.58
C HIS A 308 -1.43 -4.94 -31.04
N VAL A 309 -1.17 -3.66 -30.76
CA VAL A 309 0.09 -3.22 -30.13
C VAL A 309 0.29 -3.93 -28.80
N PHE A 310 -0.71 -3.95 -27.91
CA PHE A 310 -0.66 -4.65 -26.63
C PHE A 310 -0.30 -6.13 -26.77
N ALA A 311 -0.99 -6.85 -27.65
CA ALA A 311 -0.75 -8.27 -27.89
C ALA A 311 0.68 -8.57 -28.35
N THR A 312 1.31 -7.64 -29.08
CA THR A 312 2.67 -7.84 -29.62
C THR A 312 3.79 -7.32 -28.72
N ALA A 313 3.52 -6.33 -27.87
CA ALA A 313 4.57 -5.62 -27.12
C ALA A 313 4.45 -5.76 -25.59
N CYS A 314 3.28 -6.17 -25.07
CA CYS A 314 2.97 -6.11 -23.64
C CYS A 314 2.50 -7.46 -23.08
N ALA A 315 1.75 -8.24 -23.87
CA ALA A 315 1.08 -9.45 -23.42
C ALA A 315 2.01 -10.59 -22.99
N SER A 316 3.32 -10.53 -23.25
CA SER A 316 4.28 -11.51 -22.73
C SER A 316 4.48 -11.44 -21.22
N CYS A 317 3.97 -10.38 -20.58
CA CYS A 317 3.94 -10.18 -19.14
C CYS A 317 2.50 -9.89 -18.69
N HIS A 318 1.84 -8.95 -19.37
CA HIS A 318 0.50 -8.51 -19.00
C HIS A 318 -0.62 -9.38 -19.61
N SER A 319 -0.43 -10.68 -19.71
CA SER A 319 -1.48 -11.64 -20.07
C SER A 319 -1.07 -13.04 -19.65
N ASN A 320 -1.99 -13.76 -19.01
CA ASN A 320 -1.85 -15.18 -18.70
C ASN A 320 -2.28 -16.09 -19.88
N GLY A 321 -2.71 -15.52 -21.01
CA GLY A 321 -3.17 -16.26 -22.18
C GLY A 321 -4.61 -16.77 -22.10
N GLU A 322 -5.30 -16.55 -20.98
CA GLU A 322 -6.71 -16.91 -20.81
C GLU A 322 -7.63 -15.89 -21.52
N PRO A 323 -8.86 -16.27 -21.89
CA PRO A 323 -9.83 -15.30 -22.37
C PRO A 323 -10.32 -14.39 -21.22
N PRO A 324 -10.84 -13.19 -21.49
CA PRO A 324 -11.58 -12.43 -20.50
C PRO A 324 -12.86 -13.19 -20.04
N PRO A 325 -13.27 -13.07 -18.76
CA PRO A 325 -12.71 -12.18 -17.75
C PRO A 325 -11.39 -12.63 -17.13
N GLU A 326 -10.99 -13.90 -17.26
CA GLU A 326 -9.87 -14.56 -16.58
C GLU A 326 -8.46 -14.04 -16.96
N ASP A 327 -8.35 -13.08 -17.86
CA ASP A 327 -7.14 -12.28 -18.09
C ASP A 327 -7.25 -10.90 -17.41
N ALA A 328 -6.68 -10.79 -16.20
CA ALA A 328 -6.56 -9.54 -15.45
C ALA A 328 -5.56 -8.52 -16.07
N LEU A 329 -5.02 -8.83 -17.24
CA LEU A 329 -3.89 -8.15 -17.89
C LEU A 329 -2.62 -8.20 -17.03
N SER A 330 -2.38 -9.39 -16.48
CA SER A 330 -1.22 -9.75 -15.66
C SER A 330 -1.03 -11.25 -15.74
N ASP A 331 0.21 -11.71 -15.89
CA ASP A 331 0.57 -13.11 -15.67
C ASP A 331 0.90 -13.40 -14.20
N ASP A 332 1.03 -12.36 -13.37
CA ASP A 332 1.39 -12.45 -11.96
C ASP A 332 2.73 -13.19 -11.72
N GLU A 333 3.57 -13.28 -12.75
CA GLU A 333 4.85 -13.96 -12.67
C GLU A 333 5.93 -13.09 -12.04
N LEU A 334 6.84 -13.73 -11.30
CA LEU A 334 7.95 -13.04 -10.68
C LEU A 334 9.06 -12.78 -11.69
N ARG A 335 9.48 -11.52 -11.78
CA ARG A 335 10.61 -11.08 -12.61
C ARG A 335 11.60 -10.29 -11.80
N THR A 336 12.88 -10.45 -12.12
CA THR A 336 13.94 -9.74 -11.39
C THR A 336 13.82 -8.23 -11.58
N ALA A 337 14.02 -7.46 -10.51
CA ALA A 337 14.10 -6.00 -10.59
C ALA A 337 15.15 -5.55 -11.61
N THR A 338 16.27 -6.28 -11.69
CA THR A 338 17.34 -6.05 -12.68
C THR A 338 16.84 -6.17 -14.12
N SER A 339 16.06 -7.20 -14.46
CA SER A 339 15.54 -7.37 -15.83
C SER A 339 14.48 -6.34 -16.18
N LEU A 340 13.73 -5.85 -15.19
CA LEU A 340 12.75 -4.78 -15.37
C LEU A 340 13.43 -3.40 -15.41
N GLY A 341 14.61 -3.27 -14.81
CA GLY A 341 15.39 -2.03 -14.70
C GLY A 341 14.77 -0.98 -13.78
N ILE A 342 13.76 -1.35 -12.98
CA ILE A 342 13.07 -0.44 -12.05
C ILE A 342 13.83 -0.36 -10.73
N ASN A 343 13.56 0.69 -9.94
CA ASN A 343 14.14 0.82 -8.59
C ASN A 343 13.92 -0.49 -7.82
N ARG A 344 15.00 -1.04 -7.24
CA ARG A 344 14.96 -2.38 -6.64
C ARG A 344 14.72 -2.40 -5.14
N CYS A 345 14.77 -1.25 -4.45
CA CYS A 345 14.84 -1.27 -2.98
C CYS A 345 13.69 -2.03 -2.36
N ARG A 346 12.46 -1.85 -2.88
CA ARG A 346 11.33 -2.62 -2.38
C ARG A 346 11.43 -4.12 -2.60
N SER A 347 11.91 -4.56 -3.75
CA SER A 347 12.09 -5.99 -3.98
C SER A 347 13.12 -6.64 -3.06
N LEU A 348 13.98 -5.87 -2.37
CA LEU A 348 15.03 -6.39 -1.51
C LEU A 348 14.59 -6.63 -0.06
N THR A 349 13.32 -6.38 0.27
CA THR A 349 12.79 -6.62 1.62
C THR A 349 13.03 -8.06 2.08
N THR A 350 13.45 -8.23 3.33
CA THR A 350 13.86 -9.56 3.85
C THR A 350 12.88 -10.17 4.85
N ASN A 351 11.82 -9.46 5.24
CA ASN A 351 10.98 -9.89 6.36
C ASN A 351 10.25 -11.24 6.15
N TRP A 352 10.17 -11.74 4.91
CA TRP A 352 9.56 -13.03 4.55
C TRP A 352 10.57 -14.18 4.37
N GLN A 353 11.87 -13.93 4.58
CA GLN A 353 12.91 -14.95 4.48
C GLN A 353 12.81 -15.97 5.65
N PRO A 354 13.35 -17.20 5.53
CA PRO A 354 13.13 -18.30 6.47
C PRO A 354 13.27 -17.97 7.96
N ASP A 355 14.22 -17.11 8.33
CA ASP A 355 14.52 -16.75 9.72
C ASP A 355 13.92 -15.40 10.15
N HIS A 356 13.03 -14.82 9.36
CA HIS A 356 12.48 -13.48 9.56
C HIS A 356 10.99 -13.52 9.96
N ILE A 357 10.52 -12.41 10.50
CA ILE A 357 9.24 -12.27 11.19
C ILE A 357 8.04 -12.82 10.39
N TRP A 358 8.02 -12.61 9.08
CA TRP A 358 6.92 -13.00 8.19
C TRP A 358 7.16 -14.31 7.43
N ALA A 359 8.17 -15.10 7.79
CA ALA A 359 8.43 -16.42 7.17
C ALA A 359 7.20 -17.34 7.17
N ALA A 360 6.35 -17.25 8.19
CA ALA A 360 5.13 -18.04 8.30
C ALA A 360 4.06 -17.71 7.24
N PHE A 361 4.23 -16.59 6.53
CA PHE A 361 3.32 -16.05 5.53
C PHE A 361 3.91 -16.06 4.11
N SER A 362 5.05 -16.70 3.86
CA SER A 362 5.56 -16.91 2.49
C SER A 362 5.51 -18.39 2.12
N SER A 363 5.44 -18.68 0.82
CA SER A 363 5.62 -20.03 0.27
C SER A 363 7.06 -20.53 0.44
N ASP A 364 7.28 -21.82 0.24
CA ASP A 364 8.62 -22.41 0.22
C ASP A 364 9.39 -22.00 -1.04
N GLU A 365 8.68 -21.82 -2.15
CA GLU A 365 9.20 -21.28 -3.40
C GLU A 365 9.74 -19.85 -3.22
N HIS A 366 8.97 -18.95 -2.61
CA HIS A 366 9.41 -17.59 -2.33
C HIS A 366 10.71 -17.59 -1.50
N LYS A 367 10.75 -18.41 -0.44
CA LYS A 367 11.93 -18.57 0.41
C LYS A 367 13.14 -19.12 -0.37
N ALA A 368 12.92 -20.03 -1.31
CA ALA A 368 13.98 -20.60 -2.13
C ALA A 368 14.50 -19.62 -3.19
N PHE A 369 13.64 -18.78 -3.77
CA PHE A 369 14.04 -17.76 -4.76
C PHE A 369 14.74 -16.56 -4.12
N GLY A 370 14.34 -16.17 -2.91
CA GLY A 370 14.91 -15.04 -2.19
C GLY A 370 14.31 -13.69 -2.61
N THR A 371 15.09 -12.62 -2.45
CA THR A 371 14.66 -11.24 -2.72
C THR A 371 15.04 -10.78 -4.14
N GLY A 372 14.56 -9.61 -4.55
CA GLY A 372 14.93 -8.96 -5.81
C GLY A 372 13.93 -9.14 -6.94
N PHE A 373 12.70 -9.56 -6.65
CA PHE A 373 11.65 -9.81 -7.63
C PHE A 373 10.49 -8.81 -7.50
N TYR A 374 9.85 -8.57 -8.64
CA TYR A 374 8.55 -7.93 -8.72
C TYR A 374 7.60 -8.81 -9.53
N ARG A 375 6.35 -8.81 -9.11
CA ARG A 375 5.18 -9.25 -9.87
C ARG A 375 4.65 -8.06 -10.66
N ASP A 376 4.16 -8.29 -11.87
CA ASP A 376 3.40 -7.26 -12.58
C ASP A 376 1.99 -7.08 -11.98
N LEU A 377 1.52 -5.84 -11.89
CA LEU A 377 0.18 -5.56 -11.38
C LEU A 377 -0.84 -5.65 -12.53
N PRO A 378 -2.07 -6.15 -12.28
CA PRO A 378 -3.18 -6.07 -13.22
C PRO A 378 -3.33 -4.67 -13.81
N LEU A 379 -3.43 -4.60 -15.15
CA LEU A 379 -3.61 -3.31 -15.86
C LEU A 379 -5.07 -2.91 -16.00
N ARG A 380 -6.02 -3.73 -15.55
CA ARG A 380 -7.45 -3.35 -15.50
C ARG A 380 -7.63 -2.17 -14.56
N GLY A 381 -8.34 -1.13 -15.03
CA GLY A 381 -8.52 0.10 -14.27
C GLY A 381 -7.26 0.96 -14.13
N ALA A 382 -6.17 0.69 -14.86
CA ALA A 382 -4.91 1.45 -14.74
C ALA A 382 -5.07 2.96 -14.97
N TRP A 383 -6.10 3.38 -15.71
CA TRP A 383 -6.46 4.78 -15.89
C TRP A 383 -6.77 5.52 -14.58
N ALA A 384 -7.19 4.78 -13.55
CA ALA A 384 -7.57 5.31 -12.26
C ALA A 384 -6.43 5.27 -11.24
N THR A 385 -5.38 4.47 -11.48
CA THR A 385 -4.40 4.09 -10.45
C THR A 385 -3.02 4.72 -10.62
N ALA A 386 -2.82 5.61 -11.59
CA ALA A 386 -1.60 6.40 -11.74
C ALA A 386 -1.35 7.35 -10.53
N PRO A 387 -0.10 7.66 -10.16
CA PRO A 387 1.17 7.34 -10.84
C PRO A 387 1.54 5.85 -10.87
N PHE A 388 2.47 5.47 -11.74
CA PHE A 388 2.84 4.07 -11.98
C PHE A 388 4.10 3.62 -11.25
N LEU A 389 4.31 2.30 -11.34
CA LEU A 389 5.34 1.50 -10.67
C LEU A 389 5.12 1.40 -9.16
N HIS A 390 5.80 0.43 -8.56
CA HIS A 390 5.62 0.02 -7.17
C HIS A 390 5.69 1.17 -6.14
N ASN A 391 6.35 2.29 -6.45
CA ASN A 391 6.57 3.43 -5.56
C ASN A 391 5.91 4.74 -6.06
N ASN A 392 4.96 4.70 -7.01
CA ASN A 392 4.30 5.88 -7.59
C ASN A 392 5.27 6.93 -8.18
N SER A 393 6.36 6.49 -8.81
CA SER A 393 7.44 7.38 -9.27
C SER A 393 7.36 7.78 -10.74
N ILE A 394 6.47 7.17 -11.53
CA ILE A 394 6.29 7.47 -12.95
C ILE A 394 4.97 8.20 -13.17
N GLY A 395 5.07 9.42 -13.70
CA GLY A 395 3.96 10.34 -13.88
C GLY A 395 3.71 11.27 -12.69
N ALA A 396 3.11 12.41 -12.98
CA ALA A 396 2.81 13.44 -12.02
C ALA A 396 1.66 13.03 -11.08
N TYR A 397 1.86 13.30 -9.78
CA TYR A 397 0.76 13.30 -8.83
C TYR A 397 -0.11 14.56 -9.04
N SER A 398 -1.31 14.39 -9.59
CA SER A 398 -2.21 15.51 -9.89
C SER A 398 -2.92 16.08 -8.64
N GLY A 399 -3.10 15.25 -7.61
CA GLY A 399 -3.91 15.60 -6.41
C GLY A 399 -5.40 15.86 -6.70
N ASP A 400 -5.82 15.75 -7.96
CA ASP A 400 -7.17 15.97 -8.43
C ASP A 400 -7.86 14.60 -8.63
N PRO A 401 -8.83 14.25 -7.76
CA PRO A 401 -9.50 12.95 -7.82
C PRO A 401 -10.56 12.85 -8.93
N THR A 402 -10.82 13.93 -9.68
CA THR A 402 -11.78 13.90 -10.79
C THR A 402 -11.33 12.98 -11.92
N ILE A 403 -12.25 12.59 -12.82
CA ILE A 403 -11.90 11.83 -14.02
C ILE A 403 -10.84 12.57 -14.84
N ALA A 404 -10.93 13.90 -14.96
CA ALA A 404 -9.96 14.69 -15.70
C ALA A 404 -8.57 14.65 -15.04
N GLY A 405 -8.49 14.83 -13.72
CA GLY A 405 -7.24 14.76 -12.96
C GLY A 405 -6.57 13.38 -13.00
N ARG A 406 -7.37 12.31 -12.95
CA ARG A 406 -6.90 10.92 -13.09
C ARG A 406 -6.40 10.61 -14.49
N LEU A 407 -7.14 11.03 -15.52
CA LEU A 407 -6.71 10.86 -16.91
C LEU A 407 -5.45 11.67 -17.22
N ALA A 408 -5.29 12.87 -16.65
CA ALA A 408 -4.06 13.64 -16.76
C ALA A 408 -2.87 12.89 -16.14
N ALA A 409 -3.02 12.36 -14.92
CA ALA A 409 -1.99 11.57 -14.27
C ALA A 409 -1.66 10.27 -15.05
N TYR A 410 -2.68 9.57 -15.54
CA TYR A 410 -2.52 8.37 -16.38
C TYR A 410 -1.82 8.68 -17.70
N ASP A 411 -2.26 9.72 -18.41
CA ASP A 411 -1.72 10.08 -19.72
C ASP A 411 -0.26 10.52 -19.63
N ASP A 412 0.13 11.17 -18.52
CA ASP A 412 1.50 11.55 -18.19
C ASP A 412 2.35 10.33 -17.79
N ALA A 413 1.86 9.50 -16.85
CA ALA A 413 2.54 8.29 -16.40
C ALA A 413 2.83 7.33 -17.54
N ILE A 414 1.85 7.03 -18.41
CA ILE A 414 2.07 6.12 -19.55
C ILE A 414 2.98 6.74 -20.62
N ASP A 415 2.97 8.05 -20.79
CA ASP A 415 3.85 8.74 -21.73
C ASP A 415 5.29 8.72 -21.25
N GLU A 416 5.55 8.97 -19.96
CA GLU A 416 6.86 8.80 -19.33
C GLU A 416 7.33 7.35 -19.34
N LEU A 417 6.42 6.40 -19.11
CA LEU A 417 6.72 4.96 -19.16
C LEU A 417 7.24 4.56 -20.54
N LEU A 418 6.50 4.95 -21.60
CA LEU A 418 6.83 4.64 -23.00
C LEU A 418 7.89 5.57 -23.60
N SER A 419 8.22 6.68 -22.96
CA SER A 419 9.17 7.70 -23.46
C SER A 419 10.10 8.15 -22.32
N PRO A 420 11.03 7.30 -21.87
CA PRO A 420 11.82 7.52 -20.65
C PRO A 420 12.71 8.75 -20.66
N TRP A 421 13.04 9.29 -21.84
CA TRP A 421 13.75 10.57 -21.98
C TRP A 421 12.95 11.79 -21.49
N LYS A 422 11.66 11.64 -21.19
CA LYS A 422 10.82 12.68 -20.57
C LYS A 422 10.95 12.73 -19.05
N ARG A 423 11.46 11.66 -18.43
CA ARG A 423 11.52 11.53 -16.96
C ARG A 423 12.59 12.46 -16.37
N ASP A 424 12.27 13.12 -15.27
CA ASP A 424 13.26 13.81 -14.46
C ASP A 424 13.97 12.82 -13.53
N LEU A 425 15.08 12.24 -14.01
CA LEU A 425 15.87 11.28 -13.22
C LEU A 425 16.57 11.94 -12.03
N THR A 426 16.99 13.20 -12.14
CA THR A 426 17.73 13.84 -11.03
C THR A 426 16.79 14.35 -9.95
N GLY A 427 15.63 14.87 -10.36
CA GLY A 427 14.55 15.30 -9.46
C GLY A 427 13.86 14.15 -8.74
N SER A 428 13.96 12.91 -9.24
CA SER A 428 13.42 11.74 -8.54
C SER A 428 14.27 11.29 -7.35
N ILE A 429 15.51 11.77 -7.22
CA ILE A 429 16.36 11.45 -6.07
C ILE A 429 15.81 12.16 -4.83
N ALA A 430 15.28 11.40 -3.88
CA ALA A 430 14.87 11.92 -2.57
C ALA A 430 16.06 12.48 -1.80
N ARG A 431 15.93 13.70 -1.25
CA ARG A 431 17.00 14.43 -0.57
C ARG A 431 16.55 15.03 0.75
N THR A 432 17.49 15.14 1.68
CA THR A 432 17.28 15.89 2.93
C THR A 432 17.02 17.37 2.63
N THR A 433 16.14 18.00 3.41
CA THR A 433 15.90 19.46 3.33
C THR A 433 16.78 20.23 4.30
N ASP A 434 17.20 19.59 5.39
CA ASP A 434 18.06 20.17 6.43
C ASP A 434 19.26 19.24 6.68
N SER A 435 20.22 19.72 7.47
CA SER A 435 21.32 18.87 7.93
C SER A 435 20.82 17.88 8.99
N ILE A 436 21.31 16.65 8.92
CA ILE A 436 20.99 15.58 9.87
C ILE A 436 22.25 15.04 10.52
N THR A 437 22.10 14.47 11.72
CA THR A 437 23.17 13.79 12.43
C THR A 437 22.82 12.32 12.59
N LEU A 438 23.73 11.46 12.13
CA LEU A 438 23.64 10.01 12.28
C LEU A 438 24.58 9.55 13.38
N SER A 439 24.09 8.65 14.23
CA SER A 439 24.93 7.90 15.17
C SER A 439 25.64 6.78 14.43
N THR A 440 26.95 6.64 14.63
CA THR A 440 27.76 5.55 14.08
C THR A 440 28.49 4.82 15.21
N PRO A 441 29.01 3.60 14.99
CA PRO A 441 29.82 2.91 15.99
C PRO A 441 31.05 3.69 16.47
N THR A 442 31.54 4.63 15.67
CA THR A 442 32.75 5.43 15.93
C THR A 442 32.47 6.88 16.35
N GLY A 443 31.20 7.29 16.43
CA GLY A 443 30.82 8.65 16.85
C GLY A 443 29.54 9.13 16.18
N THR A 444 29.59 10.35 15.63
CA THR A 444 28.48 10.94 14.88
C THR A 444 28.96 11.48 13.56
N VAL A 445 28.11 11.39 12.54
CA VAL A 445 28.36 11.96 11.21
C VAL A 445 27.24 12.94 10.90
N THR A 446 27.60 14.18 10.58
CA THR A 446 26.65 15.19 10.11
C THR A 446 26.61 15.16 8.59
N LEU A 447 25.42 14.95 8.03
CA LEU A 447 25.15 15.03 6.60
C LEU A 447 24.49 16.38 6.28
N PRO A 448 24.87 17.04 5.17
CA PRO A 448 24.32 18.34 4.81
C PRO A 448 22.88 18.23 4.28
N ALA A 449 22.21 19.38 4.16
CA ALA A 449 20.99 19.49 3.35
C ALA A 449 21.28 19.10 1.88
N GLY A 450 20.30 18.51 1.20
CA GLY A 450 20.43 18.03 -0.18
C GLY A 450 21.07 16.63 -0.30
N PHE A 451 21.38 15.97 0.81
CA PHE A 451 22.00 14.64 0.82
C PHE A 451 20.97 13.57 0.40
N PRO A 452 21.32 12.61 -0.49
CA PRO A 452 20.38 11.57 -0.91
C PRO A 452 19.91 10.67 0.23
N VAL A 453 18.60 10.49 0.36
CA VAL A 453 17.98 9.72 1.45
C VAL A 453 18.40 8.24 1.42
N ALA A 454 18.34 7.62 0.24
CA ALA A 454 18.70 6.21 0.05
C ALA A 454 20.15 5.88 0.46
N LEU A 455 21.06 6.86 0.53
CA LEU A 455 22.44 6.63 0.95
C LEU A 455 22.61 6.39 2.45
N TYR A 456 21.66 6.84 3.28
CA TYR A 456 21.71 6.60 4.73
C TYR A 456 20.52 5.80 5.27
N ALA A 457 19.37 5.84 4.59
CA ALA A 457 18.17 5.13 5.01
C ALA A 457 18.32 3.61 4.90
N ASN A 458 19.24 3.16 4.03
CA ASN A 458 19.43 1.76 3.68
C ASN A 458 20.75 1.17 4.22
N LEU A 459 21.31 1.75 5.30
CA LEU A 459 22.58 1.27 5.85
C LEU A 459 22.39 0.02 6.69
N ASP A 460 23.26 -0.96 6.50
CA ASP A 460 23.32 -2.16 7.33
C ASP A 460 23.74 -1.77 8.77
N PRO A 461 22.93 -2.06 9.80
CA PRO A 461 23.26 -1.73 11.18
C PRO A 461 24.51 -2.48 11.69
N ALA A 462 24.76 -3.70 11.21
CA ALA A 462 25.92 -4.51 11.57
C ALA A 462 27.18 -4.08 10.81
N ASN A 463 27.01 -3.50 9.62
CA ASN A 463 28.09 -2.93 8.83
C ASN A 463 27.69 -1.57 8.22
N PRO A 464 27.84 -0.45 8.94
CA PRO A 464 27.38 0.87 8.48
C PRO A 464 28.11 1.44 7.24
N THR A 465 29.08 0.71 6.68
CA THR A 465 29.72 1.04 5.40
C THR A 465 29.03 0.37 4.21
N GLN A 466 28.17 -0.61 4.47
CA GLN A 466 27.37 -1.31 3.48
C GLN A 466 25.99 -0.67 3.38
N ASN A 467 25.60 -0.35 2.15
CA ASN A 467 24.26 0.08 1.82
C ASN A 467 23.51 -1.09 1.18
N LEU A 468 22.42 -1.51 1.82
CA LEU A 468 21.56 -2.63 1.42
C LEU A 468 20.80 -2.36 0.12
N CYS A 469 20.53 -1.08 -0.19
CA CYS A 469 19.97 -0.67 -1.47
C CYS A 469 20.50 0.72 -1.90
N PRO A 470 21.59 0.79 -2.69
CA PRO A 470 22.17 2.06 -3.12
C PRO A 470 21.47 2.66 -4.36
N ASP A 471 20.24 2.25 -4.65
CA ASP A 471 19.49 2.74 -5.81
C ASP A 471 18.88 4.10 -5.49
N LEU A 472 19.32 5.14 -6.22
CA LEU A 472 18.94 6.52 -5.95
C LEU A 472 17.78 7.01 -6.82
N LEU A 473 17.58 6.36 -7.97
CA LEU A 473 16.65 6.84 -8.98
C LEU A 473 15.32 6.13 -8.76
N GLU A 474 14.31 6.88 -8.33
CA GLU A 474 13.02 6.30 -7.99
C GLU A 474 12.20 5.92 -9.23
N ASN A 475 12.46 6.57 -10.37
CA ASN A 475 11.66 6.54 -11.60
C ASN A 475 12.37 5.89 -12.80
N THR A 476 13.22 4.90 -12.57
CA THR A 476 13.90 4.14 -13.62
C THR A 476 13.09 2.93 -14.10
N GLY A 477 13.48 2.38 -15.24
CA GLY A 477 13.04 1.05 -15.68
C GLY A 477 11.74 1.00 -16.44
N HIS A 478 11.32 -0.24 -16.68
CA HIS A 478 10.15 -0.60 -17.48
C HIS A 478 10.19 0.07 -18.88
N TYR A 479 11.31 -0.10 -19.58
CA TYR A 479 11.54 0.48 -20.91
C TYR A 479 10.88 -0.30 -22.05
N PHE A 480 9.88 -1.12 -21.76
CA PHE A 480 9.14 -1.88 -22.77
C PHE A 480 8.23 -0.93 -23.57
N GLY A 481 8.19 -1.08 -24.88
CA GLY A 481 7.40 -0.23 -25.78
C GLY A 481 8.06 1.11 -26.15
N VAL A 482 9.31 1.38 -25.74
CA VAL A 482 9.99 2.64 -26.09
C VAL A 482 10.19 2.84 -27.59
N TRP A 483 10.29 1.74 -28.33
CA TRP A 483 10.44 1.68 -29.79
C TRP A 483 9.13 1.89 -30.56
N LEU A 484 7.98 1.94 -29.88
CA LEU A 484 6.69 2.13 -30.52
C LEU A 484 6.60 3.51 -31.17
N SER A 485 5.93 3.58 -32.33
CA SER A 485 5.65 4.86 -32.97
C SER A 485 4.73 5.73 -32.09
N PRO A 486 4.73 7.07 -32.24
CA PRO A 486 3.80 7.93 -31.49
C PRO A 486 2.33 7.51 -31.64
N ALA A 487 1.93 7.05 -32.83
CA ALA A 487 0.58 6.58 -33.10
C ALA A 487 0.27 5.25 -32.40
N ASP A 488 1.25 4.34 -32.27
CA ASP A 488 1.07 3.08 -31.52
C ASP A 488 1.03 3.32 -30.01
N LYS A 489 1.86 4.24 -29.49
CA LYS A 489 1.81 4.65 -28.08
C LYS A 489 0.44 5.24 -27.73
N TYR A 490 -0.08 6.13 -28.57
CA TYR A 490 -1.42 6.69 -28.39
C TYR A 490 -2.51 5.61 -28.49
N ALA A 491 -2.44 4.72 -29.48
CA ALA A 491 -3.42 3.64 -29.62
C ALA A 491 -3.40 2.69 -28.41
N LEU A 492 -2.22 2.31 -27.91
CA LEU A 492 -2.05 1.47 -26.71
C LEU A 492 -2.67 2.14 -25.48
N LYS A 493 -2.40 3.45 -25.30
CA LYS A 493 -2.98 4.26 -24.23
C LYS A 493 -4.50 4.22 -24.23
N GLU A 494 -5.12 4.43 -25.38
CA GLU A 494 -6.58 4.42 -25.53
C GLU A 494 -7.17 3.01 -25.38
N PHE A 495 -6.43 1.96 -25.77
CA PHE A 495 -6.83 0.59 -25.50
C PHE A 495 -6.86 0.28 -24.00
N LEU A 496 -5.83 0.65 -23.24
CA LEU A 496 -5.78 0.41 -21.80
C LEU A 496 -6.86 1.21 -21.03
N LYS A 497 -7.28 2.38 -21.51
CA LYS A 497 -8.46 3.09 -20.98
C LYS A 497 -9.77 2.29 -21.10
N THR A 498 -9.83 1.27 -21.96
CA THR A 498 -11.01 0.39 -22.10
C THR A 498 -11.02 -0.79 -21.13
N ARG A 499 -9.97 -0.94 -20.31
CA ARG A 499 -9.70 -2.15 -19.53
C ARG A 499 -9.94 -1.98 -18.05
#